data_AF-A0A7X3WQM9-F1
#
_entry.id   AF-A0A7X3WQM9-F1
#
_cell.length_a   1.000
_cell.length_b   1.000
_cell.length_c   1.000
_cell.angle_alpha   90.00
_cell.angle_beta   90.00
_cell.angle_gamma   90.00
#
_symmetry.space_group_name_H-M   'P 1'
#
loop_
_entity.id
_entity.type
_entity.pdbx_description
1 polymer ?
#
loop_
_entity_poly.entity_id
_entity_poly.type
_entity_poly.pdbx_seq_one_letter_code
_entity_poly.pdbx_strand_id
1 'polypeptide(L)' 'MAKRDTYKYHLKQGNKIIQSGITNDLDRREREHQRKRGDGVHIQKVGNRTTRGGAKDWEKQQKRGTP' A
#
# COMPACT_ATOMS: atom_id res chain seq x y z
N MET A 1 -18.36 13.07 8.40
CA MET A 1 -16.89 12.92 8.42
C MET A 1 -16.51 11.64 7.70
N ALA A 2 -15.58 11.66 6.74
CA ALA A 2 -15.09 10.43 6.13
C ALA A 2 -14.29 9.62 7.16
N LYS A 3 -14.59 8.32 7.31
CA LYS A 3 -13.84 7.44 8.23
C LYS A 3 -12.38 7.35 7.78
N ARG A 4 -11.46 7.41 8.75
CA ARG A 4 -10.01 7.20 8.56
C ARG A 4 -9.69 5.73 8.75
N ASP A 5 -10.15 4.90 7.82
CA ASP A 5 -10.04 3.44 7.86
C ASP A 5 -9.13 2.90 6.75
N THR A 6 -8.54 3.77 5.94
CA THR A 6 -7.69 3.38 4.83
C THR A 6 -6.22 3.49 5.20
N TYR A 7 -5.49 2.40 5.01
CA TYR A 7 -4.04 2.34 5.11
C TYR A 7 -3.38 2.58 3.77
N LYS A 8 -2.20 3.19 3.83
CA LYS A 8 -1.27 3.34 2.73
C LYS A 8 -0.13 2.36 2.92
N TYR A 9 0.35 1.74 1.84
CA TYR A 9 1.44 0.78 1.94
C TYR A 9 2.35 0.76 0.72
N HIS A 10 3.57 0.29 0.95
CA HIS A 10 4.54 -0.11 -0.05
C HIS A 10 4.67 -1.62 -0.06
N LEU A 11 4.36 -2.26 -1.19
CA LEU A 11 4.73 -3.63 -1.47
C LEU A 11 6.21 -3.66 -1.81
N LYS A 12 6.99 -4.35 -0.99
CA LYS A 12 8.41 -4.54 -1.15
C LYS A 12 8.71 -5.99 -1.50
N GLN A 13 9.71 -6.20 -2.34
CA GLN A 13 10.28 -7.51 -2.63
C GLN A 13 11.78 -7.44 -2.36
N GLY A 14 12.22 -8.11 -1.30
CA GLY A 14 13.55 -7.86 -0.72
C GLY A 14 13.76 -6.39 -0.37
N ASN A 15 14.82 -5.78 -0.91
CA ASN A 15 15.18 -4.38 -0.65
C ASN A 15 14.52 -3.35 -1.60
N LYS A 16 13.70 -3.80 -2.55
CA LYS A 16 13.08 -2.91 -3.56
C LYS A 16 11.58 -2.71 -3.29
N ILE A 17 11.11 -1.47 -3.38
CA ILE A 17 9.68 -1.15 -3.40
C ILE A 17 9.18 -1.42 -4.81
N ILE A 18 8.27 -2.38 -4.98
CA ILE A 18 7.74 -2.75 -6.29
C ILE A 18 6.42 -2.03 -6.58
N GLN A 19 5.60 -1.80 -5.57
CA GLN A 19 4.30 -1.16 -5.77
C GLN A 19 3.90 -0.35 -4.53
N SER A 20 3.17 0.74 -4.75
CA SER A 20 2.48 1.47 -3.68
C SER A 20 0.99 1.34 -3.88
N GLY A 21 0.23 1.24 -2.79
CA GLY A 21 -1.21 1.12 -2.87
C GLY A 21 -1.90 1.45 -1.56
N ILE A 22 -3.23 1.40 -1.60
CA ILE A 22 -4.07 1.64 -0.44
C ILE A 22 -4.96 0.43 -0.16
N THR A 23 -5.23 0.15 1.11
CA THR A 23 -6.08 -0.95 1.54
C THR A 23 -6.74 -0.62 2.88
N ASN A 24 -7.91 -1.20 3.14
CA ASN A 24 -8.51 -1.18 4.47
C ASN A 24 -7.95 -2.28 5.38
N ASP A 25 -7.31 -3.29 4.80
CA ASP A 25 -6.76 -4.46 5.49
C ASP A 25 -5.39 -4.82 4.89
N LEU A 26 -4.33 -4.64 5.67
CA LEU A 26 -2.96 -4.88 5.24
C LEU A 26 -2.64 -6.38 5.23
N ASP A 27 -3.08 -7.11 6.25
CA ASP A 27 -2.77 -8.53 6.43
C ASP A 27 -3.42 -9.38 5.33
N ARG A 28 -4.70 -9.13 5.03
CA ARG A 28 -5.38 -9.78 3.91
C ARG A 28 -4.68 -9.47 2.59
N ARG A 29 -4.26 -8.21 2.41
CA ARG A 29 -3.64 -7.75 1.16
C ARG A 29 -2.25 -8.33 0.96
N GLU A 30 -1.49 -8.52 2.02
CA GLU A 30 -0.16 -9.13 1.97
C GLU A 30 -0.27 -10.59 1.53
N ARG A 31 -1.19 -11.34 2.14
CA ARG A 31 -1.48 -12.73 1.76
C ARG A 31 -1.91 -12.86 0.30
N GLU A 32 -2.75 -11.95 -0.21
CA GLU A 32 -3.10 -11.91 -1.64
C GLU A 32 -1.88 -11.70 -2.53
N HIS A 33 -0.97 -10.80 -2.15
CA HIS A 33 0.25 -10.53 -2.92
C HIS A 33 1.22 -11.69 -2.88
N GLN A 34 1.43 -12.31 -1.70
CA GLN A 34 2.25 -13.52 -1.55
C GLN A 34 1.72 -14.66 -2.42
N ARG A 35 0.40 -14.90 -2.45
CA ARG A 35 -0.21 -15.92 -3.32
C ARG A 35 -0.04 -15.63 -4.81
N LYS A 36 -0.05 -14.36 -5.21
CA LYS A 36 0.04 -13.97 -6.63
C LYS A 36 1.48 -13.86 -7.15
N ARG A 37 2.42 -13.43 -6.30
CA ARG A 37 3.82 -13.18 -6.70
C ARG A 37 4.82 -14.19 -6.13
N GLY A 38 4.42 -15.01 -5.18
CA GLY A 38 5.29 -15.93 -4.46
C GLY A 38 5.81 -15.37 -3.14
N ASP A 39 6.46 -16.24 -2.38
CA ASP A 39 7.05 -15.93 -1.09
C ASP A 39 8.27 -15.03 -1.27
N GLY A 40 8.23 -13.82 -0.71
CA GLY A 40 9.27 -12.81 -0.85
C GLY A 40 8.76 -11.38 -1.03
N VAL A 41 7.44 -11.20 -1.20
CA VAL A 41 6.79 -9.89 -1.13
C VAL A 41 6.21 -9.62 0.26
N HIS A 42 6.39 -8.41 0.75
CA HIS A 42 5.86 -7.94 2.03
C HIS A 42 5.28 -6.54 1.90
N ILE A 43 4.24 -6.26 2.66
CA ILE A 43 3.59 -4.96 2.75
C ILE A 43 4.21 -4.18 3.91
N GLN A 44 4.83 -3.04 3.58
CA GLN A 44 5.26 -2.06 4.55
C GLN A 44 4.23 -0.94 4.65
N LYS A 45 3.62 -0.79 5.82
CA LYS A 45 2.67 0.31 6.12
C LYS A 45 3.37 1.67 6.08
N VAL A 46 2.70 2.66 5.50
CA VAL A 46 3.19 4.04 5.38
C VAL A 46 2.33 4.99 6.19
N GLY A 47 2.87 5.47 7.31
CA GLY A 47 2.25 6.46 8.17
C GLY A 47 0.92 6.01 8.80
N ASN A 48 0.07 6.99 9.14
CA ASN A 48 -1.20 6.76 9.84
C ASN A 48 -2.37 6.45 8.90
N ARG A 49 -3.46 5.92 9.46
CA ARG A 49 -4.72 5.72 8.73
C ARG A 49 -5.25 7.06 8.24
N THR A 50 -5.64 7.12 6.97
CA THR A 50 -6.18 8.33 6.34
C THR A 50 -7.59 8.07 5.82
N THR A 51 -8.27 9.15 5.43
CA THR A 51 -9.52 9.03 4.67
C THR A 51 -9.23 8.41 3.31
N ARG A 52 -10.22 7.72 2.72
CA ARG A 52 -10.08 7.13 1.38
C ARG A 52 -9.67 8.15 0.31
N GLY A 53 -10.14 9.39 0.42
CA GLY A 53 -9.73 10.50 -0.47
C GLY A 53 -8.24 10.79 -0.37
N GLY A 54 -7.75 11.15 0.83
CA GLY A 54 -6.33 11.43 1.03
C GLY A 54 -5.42 10.22 0.76
N ALA A 55 -5.91 9.00 0.95
CA ALA A 55 -5.21 7.79 0.57
C ALA A 55 -5.04 7.68 -0.96
N LYS A 56 -6.10 7.96 -1.73
CA LYS A 56 -6.05 7.99 -3.21
C LYS A 56 -5.12 9.09 -3.72
N ASP A 57 -5.18 10.28 -3.13
CA ASP A 57 -4.29 11.40 -3.52
C ASP A 57 -2.83 11.06 -3.25
N TRP A 58 -2.54 10.38 -2.14
CA TRP A 58 -1.21 9.85 -1.86
C TRP A 58 -0.79 8.80 -2.90
N GLU A 59 -1.65 7.83 -3.23
CA GLU A 59 -1.33 6.81 -4.24
C GLU A 59 -1.03 7.45 -5.61
N LYS A 60 -1.80 8.48 -6.00
CA LYS A 60 -1.58 9.23 -7.24
C LYS A 60 -0.25 9.98 -7.22
N GLN A 61 0.15 10.57 -6.09
CA GLN A 61 1.44 11.22 -5.94
C GLN A 61 2.61 10.22 -6.06
N GLN A 62 2.49 9.04 -5.44
CA GLN A 62 3.52 8.00 -5.55
C GLN A 62 3.75 7.53 -7.00
N LYS A 63 2.70 7.50 -7.83
CA LYS A 63 2.83 7.15 -9.27
C LYS A 63 3.48 8.24 -10.11
N ARG A 64 3.41 9.51 -9.69
CA ARG A 64 4.01 10.65 -10.40
C ARG A 64 5.47 10.89 -10.05
N GLY A 65 5.99 10.18 -9.03
CA GLY A 65 7.37 10.31 -8.54
C GLY A 65 8.38 9.37 -9.19
N THR A 66 8.03 8.67 -10.27
CA THR A 66 9.03 7.99 -11.12
C THR A 66 9.56 9.03 -12.12
N PRO A 67 10.82 9.52 -11.98
CA PRO A 67 11.46 10.34 -13.01
C PRO A 67 11.68 9.55 -14.30
#